data_AF-A0A0N0L7F9-F1
#
_entry.id   AF-A0A0N0L7F9-F1
#
_cell.length_a   1.000
_cell.length_b   1.000
_cell.length_c   1.000
_cell.angle_alpha   90.00
_cell.angle_beta   90.00
_cell.angle_gamma   90.00
#
_symmetry.space_group_name_H-M   'P 1'
#
loop_
_entity.id
_entity.type
_entity.pdbx_description
1 polymer ?
#
loop_
_entity_poly.entity_id
_entity_poly.type
_entity_poly.pdbx_seq_one_letter_code
_entity_poly.pdbx_strand_id
1 'polypeptide(L)'
;MNSEKQFTVIIPDEMQPKLDNGDYIIRGSQVRDKLGRIVCELESLETPDRLYFSPQIFVSFEQYCFISISAVSDRLKLDLESNKSQLSLLENKIDTILERQTGNLIALISDFNEHFASLGEKSKLTDEKSAFSSGVKAATAIAAKFGSYLNEYLDSTDVRFGPSTSEITFGEYRKVQRAPWEAINNSRFGRFLKFDVNYLAYSLLSILNNVNLLSITYDGRVHPRYEESLQELERQLKDVLTKLVNGFGDGQDIFSMMFATATKENRNEIDVQRILRFDSSYSINDLIIRSYPSGTNIKRDVDRFKSIGDILDLLEEIENLRNRASSLTSIQLASSPDVIALKSTLFGSNDA
;
A
#
# COMPACT_ATOMS: atom_id res chain seq x y z
N MET A 1 24.57 -51.53 -9.97
CA MET A 1 25.20 -50.65 -10.98
C MET A 1 26.19 -49.76 -10.25
N ASN A 2 27.49 -49.91 -10.51
CA ASN A 2 28.52 -49.05 -9.92
C ASN A 2 28.41 -47.66 -10.56
N SER A 3 27.79 -46.72 -9.86
CA SER A 3 27.88 -45.31 -10.19
C SER A 3 29.30 -44.84 -9.90
N GLU A 4 30.06 -44.43 -10.91
CA GLU A 4 31.29 -43.68 -10.69
C GLU A 4 30.95 -42.38 -9.94
N LYS A 5 31.59 -42.17 -8.79
CA LYS A 5 31.39 -40.98 -7.94
C LYS A 5 32.50 -39.97 -8.24
N GLN A 6 32.13 -38.73 -8.55
CA GLN A 6 33.08 -37.63 -8.76
C GLN A 6 33.22 -36.82 -7.47
N PHE A 7 34.46 -36.59 -7.02
CA PHE A 7 34.80 -35.75 -5.88
C PHE A 7 35.72 -34.63 -6.33
N THR A 8 35.47 -33.41 -5.85
CA THR A 8 36.35 -32.26 -6.08
C THR A 8 37.11 -31.99 -4.78
N VAL A 9 38.44 -32.10 -4.83
CA VAL A 9 39.33 -31.86 -3.68
C VAL A 9 40.16 -30.62 -3.99
N ILE A 10 40.20 -29.66 -3.07
CA ILE A 10 41.11 -28.51 -3.16
C ILE A 10 42.43 -28.93 -2.53
N ILE A 11 43.49 -28.97 -3.33
CA ILE A 11 44.84 -29.37 -2.91
C ILE A 11 45.63 -28.08 -2.63
N PRO A 12 46.32 -27.96 -1.49
CA PRO A 12 47.21 -26.83 -1.23
C PRO A 12 48.31 -26.70 -2.30
N ASP A 13 48.60 -25.48 -2.74
CA ASP A 13 49.56 -25.18 -3.80
C ASP A 13 50.95 -25.77 -3.56
N GLU A 14 51.32 -25.97 -2.29
CA GLU A 14 52.62 -26.49 -1.87
C GLU A 14 52.70 -28.04 -1.99
N MET A 15 51.56 -28.73 -2.08
CA MET A 15 51.49 -30.18 -2.35
C MET A 15 51.31 -30.52 -3.81
N GLN A 16 50.79 -29.59 -4.62
CA GLN A 16 50.62 -29.77 -6.06
C GLN A 16 51.91 -30.24 -6.77
N PRO A 17 53.11 -29.69 -6.48
CA PRO A 17 54.36 -30.15 -7.07
C PRO A 17 54.71 -31.61 -6.73
N LYS A 18 54.33 -32.09 -5.53
CA LYS A 18 54.59 -33.48 -5.11
C LYS A 18 53.66 -34.47 -5.81
N LEU A 19 52.44 -34.05 -6.15
CA LEU A 19 51.52 -34.85 -6.96
C LEU A 19 51.95 -34.84 -8.44
N ASP A 20 52.33 -33.68 -8.96
CA ASP A 20 52.76 -33.52 -10.36
C ASP A 20 54.06 -34.29 -10.65
N ASN A 21 54.98 -34.36 -9.68
CA ASN A 21 56.21 -35.15 -9.75
C ASN A 21 56.00 -36.65 -9.41
N GLY A 22 54.75 -37.06 -9.16
CA GLY A 22 54.35 -38.43 -8.86
C GLY A 22 54.83 -38.97 -7.51
N ASP A 23 55.31 -38.12 -6.59
CA ASP A 23 55.69 -38.50 -5.21
C ASP A 23 54.47 -38.97 -4.41
N TYR A 24 53.31 -38.39 -4.72
CA TYR A 24 52.02 -38.81 -4.20
C TYR A 24 51.06 -39.17 -5.34
N ILE A 25 50.15 -40.12 -5.07
CA ILE A 25 49.09 -40.51 -6.00
C ILE A 25 47.78 -40.58 -5.22
N ILE A 26 46.75 -39.91 -5.73
CA ILE A 26 45.39 -39.99 -5.20
C ILE A 26 44.70 -41.20 -5.83
N ARG A 27 44.25 -42.16 -5.00
CA ARG A 27 43.48 -43.33 -5.44
C ARG A 27 42.21 -43.46 -4.59
N GLY A 28 41.06 -43.18 -5.19
CA GLY A 28 39.78 -43.19 -4.48
C GLY A 28 39.79 -42.16 -3.35
N SER A 29 39.49 -42.60 -2.13
CA SER A 29 39.48 -41.80 -0.91
C SER A 29 40.83 -41.81 -0.17
N GLN A 30 41.94 -42.10 -0.83
CA GLN A 30 43.25 -42.22 -0.17
C GLN A 30 44.34 -41.49 -0.94
N VAL A 31 45.23 -40.81 -0.22
CA VAL A 31 46.50 -40.30 -0.74
C VAL A 31 47.57 -41.32 -0.40
N ARG A 32 48.33 -41.76 -1.41
CA ARG A 32 49.39 -42.77 -1.25
C ARG A 32 50.74 -42.22 -1.69
N ASP A 33 51.80 -42.69 -1.06
CA ASP A 33 53.17 -42.42 -1.49
C ASP A 33 53.59 -43.31 -2.67
N LYS A 34 54.78 -43.02 -3.23
CA LYS A 34 55.43 -43.83 -4.29
C LYS A 34 55.60 -45.31 -3.93
N LEU A 35 55.59 -45.66 -2.65
CA LEU A 35 55.73 -47.03 -2.15
C LEU A 35 54.36 -47.72 -1.94
N GLY A 36 53.26 -47.03 -2.29
CA GLY A 36 51.89 -47.53 -2.19
C GLY A 36 51.31 -47.50 -0.78
N ARG A 37 52.00 -46.92 0.20
CA ARG A 37 51.54 -46.76 1.58
C ARG A 37 50.47 -45.68 1.62
N ILE A 38 49.43 -45.91 2.41
CA ILE A 38 48.38 -44.91 2.65
C ILE A 38 48.99 -43.87 3.59
N VAL A 39 49.10 -42.64 3.09
CA VAL A 39 49.66 -41.50 3.83
C VAL A 39 48.54 -40.71 4.49
N CYS A 40 47.37 -40.64 3.84
CA CYS A 40 46.19 -39.97 4.36
C CYS A 40 44.92 -40.63 3.80
N GLU A 41 43.88 -40.77 4.62
CA GLU A 41 42.53 -41.14 4.19
C GLU A 41 41.67 -39.89 4.07
N LEU A 42 41.13 -39.66 2.88
CA LEU A 42 40.17 -38.62 2.57
C LEU A 42 38.78 -39.13 2.98
N GLU A 43 38.26 -38.69 4.12
CA GLU A 43 36.90 -39.05 4.51
C GLU A 43 35.88 -38.47 3.53
N SER A 44 35.05 -39.33 2.93
CA SER A 44 33.88 -38.91 2.15
C SER A 44 32.69 -38.80 3.09
N LEU A 45 32.10 -37.61 3.20
CA LEU A 45 30.84 -37.43 3.92
C LEU A 45 29.68 -37.89 3.04
N GLU A 46 29.14 -39.07 3.32
CA GLU A 46 27.74 -39.33 2.98
C GLU A 46 26.88 -38.54 3.96
N THR A 47 26.09 -37.60 3.45
CA THR A 47 25.03 -36.97 4.23
C THR A 47 23.90 -38.00 4.39
N PRO A 48 23.49 -38.39 5.61
CA PRO A 48 22.25 -39.12 5.79
C PRO A 48 21.10 -38.31 5.19
N ASP A 49 20.11 -38.95 4.54
CA ASP A 49 18.93 -38.32 3.90
C ASP A 49 18.12 -37.36 4.81
N ARG A 50 18.44 -37.33 6.10
CA ARG A 50 17.77 -36.59 7.17
C ARG A 50 18.48 -35.29 7.56
N LEU A 51 19.64 -34.97 7.01
CA LEU A 51 20.39 -33.75 7.37
C LEU A 51 20.40 -32.74 6.20
N TYR A 52 20.15 -31.47 6.52
CA TYR A 52 20.08 -30.36 5.55
C TYR A 52 21.46 -29.79 5.17
N PHE A 53 22.49 -30.06 5.98
CA PHE A 53 23.86 -29.59 5.78
C PHE A 53 24.84 -30.75 5.95
N SER A 54 25.93 -30.78 5.15
CA SER A 54 27.07 -31.66 5.42
C SER A 54 27.93 -31.08 6.55
N PRO A 55 28.47 -31.89 7.49
CA PRO A 55 29.47 -31.40 8.45
C PRO A 55 30.67 -30.73 7.73
N GLN A 56 31.28 -29.71 8.33
CA GLN A 56 32.59 -29.22 7.88
C GLN A 56 33.65 -30.24 8.29
N ILE A 57 34.41 -30.81 7.33
CA ILE A 57 35.58 -31.63 7.65
C ILE A 57 36.78 -30.71 7.78
N PHE A 58 37.43 -30.77 8.93
CA PHE A 58 38.78 -30.28 9.15
C PHE A 58 39.70 -31.50 9.27
N VAL A 59 40.54 -31.77 8.27
CA VAL A 59 41.60 -32.77 8.41
C VAL A 59 42.93 -32.04 8.49
N SER A 60 43.64 -32.23 9.60
CA SER A 60 44.96 -31.65 9.82
C SER A 60 46.04 -32.68 9.46
N PHE A 61 47.00 -32.31 8.62
CA PHE A 61 48.18 -33.13 8.32
C PHE A 61 49.43 -32.25 8.26
N GLU A 62 50.44 -32.61 9.05
CA GLU A 62 51.60 -31.75 9.36
C GLU A 62 51.16 -30.32 9.77
N GLN A 63 51.64 -29.27 9.10
CA GLN A 63 51.28 -27.87 9.40
C GLN A 63 50.07 -27.36 8.60
N TYR A 64 49.36 -28.24 7.89
CA TYR A 64 48.33 -27.84 6.91
C TYR A 64 46.95 -28.38 7.28
N CYS A 65 45.92 -27.60 6.91
CA CYS A 65 44.51 -27.93 7.13
C CYS A 65 43.80 -28.08 5.79
N PHE A 66 43.14 -29.23 5.59
CA PHE A 66 42.25 -29.47 4.46
C PHE A 66 40.83 -29.10 4.87
N ILE A 67 40.18 -28.26 4.07
CA ILE A 67 38.79 -27.83 4.27
C ILE A 67 37.95 -28.33 3.10
N SER A 68 36.88 -29.06 3.40
CA SER A 68 35.83 -29.37 2.42
C SER A 68 34.77 -28.26 2.41
N ILE A 69 34.46 -27.70 1.24
CA ILE A 69 33.40 -26.68 1.09
C ILE A 69 32.04 -27.37 1.20
N SER A 70 31.24 -26.98 2.19
CA SER A 70 29.89 -27.47 2.44
C SER A 70 29.02 -27.43 1.18
N ALA A 71 28.47 -28.58 0.77
CA ALA A 71 27.46 -28.63 -0.29
C ALA A 71 26.06 -28.47 0.34
N VAL A 72 25.29 -27.47 -0.09
CA VAL A 72 23.87 -27.32 0.28
C VAL A 72 23.11 -28.54 -0.21
N SER A 73 22.44 -29.28 0.69
CA SER A 73 21.65 -30.46 0.33
C SER A 73 20.60 -30.11 -0.72
N ASP A 74 20.50 -30.91 -1.78
CA ASP A 74 19.51 -30.69 -2.84
C ASP A 74 18.07 -30.80 -2.32
N ARG A 75 17.86 -31.53 -1.20
CA ARG A 75 16.57 -31.56 -0.50
C ARG A 75 16.18 -30.18 0.05
N LEU A 76 17.13 -29.43 0.62
CA LEU A 76 16.86 -28.07 1.12
C LEU A 76 16.50 -27.13 -0.03
N LYS A 77 17.17 -27.27 -1.18
CA LYS A 77 16.86 -26.48 -2.38
C LYS A 77 15.45 -26.81 -2.90
N LEU A 78 15.11 -28.10 -2.99
CA LEU A 78 13.79 -28.55 -3.43
C LEU A 78 12.68 -28.09 -2.47
N ASP A 79 12.89 -28.22 -1.16
CA ASP A 79 11.94 -27.75 -0.14
C ASP A 79 11.79 -26.21 -0.20
N LEU A 80 12.87 -25.46 -0.41
CA LEU A 80 12.84 -24.01 -0.57
C LEU A 80 12.08 -23.59 -1.84
N GLU A 81 12.35 -24.22 -2.98
CA GLU A 81 11.64 -23.94 -4.22
C GLU A 81 10.15 -24.33 -4.13
N SER A 82 9.83 -25.43 -3.44
CA SER A 82 8.45 -25.79 -3.15
C SER A 82 7.76 -24.72 -2.30
N ASN A 83 8.39 -24.27 -1.21
CA ASN A 83 7.84 -23.22 -0.36
C ASN A 83 7.68 -21.88 -1.11
N LYS A 84 8.67 -21.48 -1.92
CA LYS A 84 8.54 -20.30 -2.78
C LYS A 84 7.33 -20.41 -3.71
N SER A 85 7.16 -21.56 -4.37
CA SER A 85 6.03 -21.78 -5.27
C SER A 85 4.67 -21.70 -4.56
N GLN A 86 4.59 -22.22 -3.32
CA GLN A 86 3.38 -22.12 -2.50
C GLN A 86 3.09 -20.67 -2.07
N LEU A 87 4.12 -19.90 -1.70
CA LEU A 87 3.98 -18.50 -1.33
C LEU A 87 3.48 -17.65 -2.51
N SER A 88 4.07 -17.81 -3.70
CA SER A 88 3.59 -17.10 -4.91
C SER A 88 2.15 -17.48 -5.27
N LEU A 89 1.74 -18.73 -5.03
CA LEU A 89 0.35 -19.14 -5.26
C LEU A 89 -0.62 -18.52 -4.25
N LEU A 90 -0.19 -18.31 -3.01
CA LEU A 90 -0.98 -17.59 -2.00
C LEU A 90 -1.11 -16.11 -2.33
N GLU A 91 -0.04 -15.47 -2.80
CA GLU A 91 -0.04 -14.07 -3.24
C GLU A 91 -1.07 -13.85 -4.36
N ASN A 92 -1.02 -14.65 -5.44
CA ASN A 92 -2.00 -14.58 -6.53
C ASN A 92 -3.46 -14.76 -6.06
N LYS A 93 -3.69 -15.64 -5.07
CA LYS A 93 -5.03 -15.85 -4.50
C LYS A 93 -5.50 -14.63 -3.71
N ILE A 94 -4.61 -13.97 -2.99
CA ILE A 94 -4.91 -12.75 -2.25
C ILE A 94 -5.29 -11.64 -3.23
N ASP A 95 -4.51 -11.46 -4.31
CA ASP A 95 -4.81 -10.46 -5.35
C ASP A 95 -6.18 -10.72 -5.99
N THR A 96 -6.48 -11.96 -6.34
CA THR A 96 -7.80 -12.35 -6.90
C THR A 96 -8.94 -12.03 -5.91
N ILE A 97 -8.72 -12.24 -4.61
CA ILE A 97 -9.72 -11.93 -3.58
C ILE A 97 -9.92 -10.42 -3.47
N LEU A 98 -8.85 -9.63 -3.52
CA LEU A 98 -8.91 -8.17 -3.48
C LEU A 98 -9.65 -7.61 -4.69
N GLU A 99 -9.30 -8.05 -5.90
CA GLU A 99 -10.00 -7.67 -7.13
C GLU A 99 -11.49 -8.00 -7.06
N ARG A 100 -11.85 -9.21 -6.60
CA ARG A 100 -13.25 -9.60 -6.41
C ARG A 100 -13.96 -8.72 -5.38
N GLN A 101 -13.28 -8.33 -4.31
CA GLN A 101 -13.85 -7.45 -3.30
C GLN A 101 -14.11 -6.04 -3.84
N THR A 102 -13.17 -5.47 -4.60
CA THR A 102 -13.35 -4.18 -5.29
C THR A 102 -14.48 -4.28 -6.32
N GLY A 103 -14.49 -5.34 -7.14
CA GLY A 103 -15.56 -5.60 -8.11
C GLY A 103 -16.95 -5.70 -7.48
N ASN A 104 -17.05 -6.34 -6.29
CA ASN A 104 -18.30 -6.39 -5.55
C ASN A 104 -18.77 -5.00 -5.05
N LEU A 105 -17.84 -4.12 -4.64
CA LEU A 105 -18.20 -2.74 -4.26
C LEU A 105 -18.70 -1.97 -5.48
N ILE A 106 -18.01 -2.08 -6.62
CA ILE A 106 -18.43 -1.45 -7.88
C ILE A 106 -19.81 -1.94 -8.30
N ALA A 107 -20.07 -3.25 -8.21
CA ALA A 107 -21.38 -3.82 -8.51
C ALA A 107 -22.49 -3.22 -7.61
N LEU A 108 -22.25 -3.08 -6.30
CA LEU A 108 -23.22 -2.44 -5.41
C LEU A 108 -23.48 -0.96 -5.74
N ILE A 109 -22.45 -0.23 -6.18
CA ILE A 109 -22.58 1.15 -6.65
C ILE A 109 -23.44 1.19 -7.92
N SER A 110 -23.15 0.33 -8.89
CA SER A 110 -23.91 0.22 -10.14
C SER A 110 -25.36 -0.16 -9.89
N ASP A 111 -25.63 -1.18 -9.07
CA ASP A 111 -26.98 -1.60 -8.69
C ASP A 111 -27.80 -0.43 -8.12
N PHE A 112 -27.20 0.37 -7.22
CA PHE A 112 -27.88 1.54 -6.68
C PHE A 112 -28.12 2.62 -7.74
N ASN A 113 -27.12 2.92 -8.57
CA ASN A 113 -27.25 3.92 -9.63
C ASN A 113 -28.35 3.55 -10.62
N GLU A 114 -28.47 2.26 -10.98
CA GLU A 114 -29.54 1.75 -11.84
C GLU A 114 -30.91 1.88 -11.18
N HIS A 115 -31.05 1.50 -9.91
CA HIS A 115 -32.30 1.69 -9.17
C HIS A 115 -32.69 3.17 -9.06
N PHE A 116 -31.74 4.06 -8.78
CA PHE A 116 -31.97 5.50 -8.68
C PHE A 116 -32.37 6.10 -10.04
N ALA A 117 -31.69 5.72 -11.12
CA ALA A 117 -32.03 6.14 -12.48
C ALA A 117 -33.40 5.61 -12.92
N SER A 118 -33.70 4.34 -12.63
CA SER A 118 -35.01 3.70 -12.90
C SER A 118 -36.16 4.47 -12.23
N LEU A 119 -35.96 5.00 -11.02
CA LEU A 119 -36.94 5.86 -10.35
C LEU A 119 -37.12 7.19 -11.09
N GLY A 120 -36.03 7.81 -11.53
CA GLY A 120 -36.08 9.04 -12.32
C GLY A 120 -36.80 8.87 -13.66
N GLU A 121 -36.65 7.71 -14.29
CA GLU A 121 -37.29 7.33 -15.54
C GLU A 121 -38.76 6.88 -15.40
N LYS A 122 -39.31 6.85 -14.17
CA LYS A 122 -40.66 6.36 -13.87
C LYS A 122 -40.90 4.89 -14.24
N SER A 123 -39.84 4.09 -14.28
CA SER A 123 -39.94 2.68 -14.56
C SER A 123 -40.61 1.93 -13.38
N LYS A 124 -41.53 1.02 -13.70
CA LYS A 124 -42.19 0.16 -12.70
C LYS A 124 -41.28 -0.96 -12.17
N LEU A 125 -40.05 -1.06 -12.66
CA LEU A 125 -39.11 -2.12 -12.31
C LEU A 125 -38.51 -1.95 -10.91
N THR A 126 -38.52 -0.73 -10.37
CA THR A 126 -37.91 -0.42 -9.07
C THR A 126 -38.85 0.45 -8.24
N ASP A 127 -39.00 0.13 -6.95
CA ASP A 127 -39.67 0.99 -5.99
C ASP A 127 -38.67 1.79 -5.13
N GLU A 128 -39.18 2.85 -4.50
CA GLU A 128 -38.41 3.72 -3.63
C GLU A 128 -37.67 2.95 -2.53
N LYS A 129 -38.34 1.97 -1.91
CA LYS A 129 -37.78 1.18 -0.80
C LYS A 129 -36.60 0.34 -1.26
N SER A 130 -36.67 -0.22 -2.46
CA SER A 130 -35.60 -1.01 -3.07
C SER A 130 -34.39 -0.13 -3.38
N ALA A 131 -34.61 1.05 -3.97
CA ALA A 131 -33.54 2.00 -4.24
C ALA A 131 -32.89 2.52 -2.95
N PHE A 132 -33.69 2.85 -1.94
CA PHE A 132 -33.18 3.28 -0.64
C PHE A 132 -32.37 2.18 0.03
N SER A 133 -32.89 0.94 0.05
CA SER A 133 -32.19 -0.21 0.63
C SER A 133 -30.89 -0.53 -0.11
N SER A 134 -30.85 -0.45 -1.45
CA SER A 134 -29.62 -0.68 -2.21
C SER A 134 -28.61 0.44 -1.97
N GLY A 135 -29.05 1.69 -1.85
CA GLY A 135 -28.17 2.82 -1.53
C GLY A 135 -27.54 2.71 -0.14
N VAL A 136 -28.34 2.39 0.88
CA VAL A 136 -27.83 2.14 2.24
C VAL A 136 -26.85 0.96 2.26
N LYS A 137 -27.15 -0.12 1.52
CA LYS A 137 -26.26 -1.28 1.40
C LYS A 137 -24.93 -0.91 0.74
N ALA A 138 -24.95 -0.15 -0.36
CA ALA A 138 -23.75 0.31 -1.06
C ALA A 138 -22.91 1.24 -0.17
N ALA A 139 -23.53 2.26 0.44
CA ALA A 139 -22.84 3.18 1.36
C ALA A 139 -22.18 2.43 2.52
N THR A 140 -22.89 1.50 3.15
CA THR A 140 -22.37 0.71 4.28
C THR A 140 -21.19 -0.16 3.84
N ALA A 141 -21.29 -0.81 2.67
CA ALA A 141 -20.23 -1.68 2.16
C ALA A 141 -18.95 -0.89 1.84
N ILE A 142 -19.09 0.30 1.25
CA ILE A 142 -17.94 1.19 0.98
C ILE A 142 -17.36 1.68 2.31
N ALA A 143 -18.18 2.22 3.21
CA ALA A 143 -17.73 2.76 4.49
C ALA A 143 -16.96 1.72 5.33
N ALA A 144 -17.39 0.45 5.32
CA ALA A 144 -16.72 -0.63 6.03
C ALA A 144 -15.29 -0.92 5.53
N LYS A 145 -14.97 -0.56 4.29
CA LYS A 145 -13.66 -0.83 3.66
C LYS A 145 -12.90 0.45 3.31
N PHE A 146 -13.50 1.62 3.40
CA PHE A 146 -12.89 2.86 2.94
C PHE A 146 -11.53 3.13 3.60
N GLY A 147 -11.44 2.91 4.92
CA GLY A 147 -10.18 3.04 5.65
C GLY A 147 -9.06 2.09 5.19
N SER A 148 -9.37 0.88 4.69
CA SER A 148 -8.33 -0.01 4.15
C SER A 148 -7.77 0.51 2.83
N TYR A 149 -8.61 1.06 1.95
CA TYR A 149 -8.17 1.67 0.70
C TYR A 149 -7.36 2.97 0.93
N LEU A 150 -7.70 3.77 1.95
CA LEU A 150 -6.86 4.91 2.35
C LEU A 150 -5.50 4.45 2.88
N ASN A 151 -5.47 3.39 3.68
CA ASN A 151 -4.23 2.82 4.17
C ASN A 151 -3.38 2.23 3.04
N GLU A 152 -3.99 1.59 2.06
CA GLU A 152 -3.29 1.08 0.87
C GLU A 152 -2.65 2.22 0.07
N TYR A 153 -3.38 3.32 -0.15
CA TYR A 153 -2.83 4.53 -0.75
C TYR A 153 -1.60 5.02 0.01
N LEU A 154 -1.70 5.18 1.34
CA LEU A 154 -0.59 5.64 2.17
C LEU A 154 0.58 4.65 2.17
N ASP A 155 0.30 3.35 2.24
CA ASP A 155 1.29 2.27 2.27
C ASP A 155 2.07 2.15 0.97
N SER A 156 1.46 2.51 -0.17
CA SER A 156 2.11 2.55 -1.48
C SER A 156 3.14 3.68 -1.64
N THR A 157 3.25 4.58 -0.66
CA THR A 157 4.22 5.69 -0.68
C THR A 157 5.64 5.16 -0.64
N ASP A 158 6.48 5.57 -1.58
CA ASP A 158 7.91 5.22 -1.58
C ASP A 158 8.63 6.04 -0.50
N VAL A 159 9.35 5.37 0.39
CA VAL A 159 10.07 6.01 1.50
C VAL A 159 11.55 5.62 1.50
N ARG A 160 12.39 6.59 1.84
CA ARG A 160 13.81 6.39 2.18
C ARG A 160 14.01 6.66 3.66
N PHE A 161 14.87 5.87 4.28
CA PHE A 161 15.04 5.88 5.72
C PHE A 161 16.51 5.65 6.12
N GLY A 162 16.91 6.26 7.24
CA GLY A 162 18.29 6.23 7.73
C GLY A 162 19.33 6.66 6.67
N PRO A 163 20.55 6.12 6.69
CA PRO A 163 21.57 6.41 5.68
C PRO A 163 21.37 5.63 4.37
N SER A 164 20.29 4.86 4.23
CA SER A 164 20.07 4.00 3.07
C SER A 164 19.76 4.81 1.83
N THR A 165 20.28 4.37 0.68
CA THR A 165 19.89 4.87 -0.64
C THR A 165 18.72 4.11 -1.25
N SER A 166 18.31 2.99 -0.64
CA SER A 166 17.21 2.15 -1.12
C SER A 166 15.85 2.75 -0.76
N GLU A 167 14.94 2.69 -1.72
CA GLU A 167 13.52 3.00 -1.55
C GLU A 167 12.74 1.72 -1.27
N ILE A 168 11.85 1.77 -0.29
CA ILE A 168 10.86 0.72 -0.02
C ILE A 168 9.49 1.38 0.15
N THR A 169 8.42 0.60 0.08
CA THR A 169 7.09 1.14 0.34
C THR A 169 6.91 1.43 1.84
N PHE A 170 6.08 2.41 2.19
CA PHE A 170 5.75 2.72 3.59
C PHE A 170 5.11 1.51 4.29
N GLY A 171 4.30 0.75 3.56
CA GLY A 171 3.70 -0.50 4.03
C GLY A 171 4.74 -1.56 4.41
N GLU A 172 5.88 -1.64 3.70
CA GLU A 172 7.00 -2.51 4.08
C GLU A 172 7.81 -1.92 5.23
N TYR A 173 8.05 -0.60 5.21
CA TYR A 173 8.80 0.09 6.25
C TYR A 173 8.20 -0.14 7.64
N ARG A 174 6.87 -0.04 7.77
CA ARG A 174 6.16 -0.16 9.05
C ARG A 174 6.04 -1.60 9.59
N LYS A 175 6.32 -2.63 8.78
CA LYS A 175 6.26 -4.04 9.21
C LYS A 175 7.42 -4.44 10.13
N VAL A 176 8.50 -3.66 10.13
CA VAL A 176 9.73 -3.94 10.88
C VAL A 176 9.90 -2.88 11.95
N GLN A 177 10.18 -3.31 13.18
CA GLN A 177 10.59 -2.38 14.23
C GLN A 177 12.01 -1.88 13.93
N ARG A 178 12.13 -0.57 13.73
CA ARG A 178 13.38 0.09 13.35
C ARG A 178 13.93 0.95 14.47
N ALA A 179 15.23 1.16 14.45
CA ALA A 179 15.86 2.05 15.41
C ALA A 179 15.53 3.53 15.09
N PRO A 180 15.57 4.46 16.07
CA PRO A 180 15.24 5.87 15.82
C PRO A 180 16.09 6.55 14.74
N TRP A 181 17.35 6.14 14.56
CA TRP A 181 18.24 6.67 13.52
C TRP A 181 17.89 6.17 12.10
N GLU A 182 16.99 5.19 11.99
CA GLU A 182 16.40 4.71 10.73
C GLU A 182 15.08 5.41 10.43
N ALA A 183 14.85 6.63 10.94
CA ALA A 183 13.66 7.41 10.60
C ALA A 183 13.59 7.71 9.09
N ILE A 184 12.37 7.86 8.60
CA ILE A 184 12.10 8.27 7.20
C ILE A 184 12.63 9.69 7.02
N ASN A 185 13.49 9.89 6.03
CA ASN A 185 14.06 11.20 5.70
C ASN A 185 13.54 11.76 4.37
N ASN A 186 12.88 10.93 3.56
CA ASN A 186 12.26 11.33 2.31
C ASN A 186 11.10 10.40 1.97
N SER A 187 10.02 10.97 1.42
CA SER A 187 8.82 10.25 1.01
C SER A 187 8.35 10.77 -0.33
N ARG A 188 7.97 9.87 -1.24
CA ARG A 188 7.42 10.19 -2.55
C ARG A 188 6.05 9.53 -2.70
N PHE A 189 5.03 10.35 -2.86
CA PHE A 189 3.64 9.91 -2.91
C PHE A 189 3.20 9.61 -4.35
N GLY A 190 2.34 8.61 -4.50
CA GLY A 190 1.55 8.44 -5.71
C GLY A 190 0.42 9.46 -5.79
N ARG A 191 -0.07 9.73 -7.01
CA ARG A 191 -1.24 10.62 -7.20
C ARG A 191 -2.52 9.96 -6.71
N PHE A 192 -3.23 10.57 -5.75
CA PHE A 192 -4.47 10.06 -5.16
C PHE A 192 -5.54 9.68 -6.20
N LEU A 193 -5.75 10.51 -7.22
CA LEU A 193 -6.70 10.24 -8.32
C LEU A 193 -6.52 8.87 -9.00
N LYS A 194 -5.32 8.28 -8.97
CA LYS A 194 -5.01 7.00 -9.63
C LYS A 194 -5.41 5.77 -8.81
N PHE A 195 -5.84 5.95 -7.57
CA PHE A 195 -6.18 4.86 -6.66
C PHE A 195 -7.69 4.67 -6.57
N ASP A 196 -8.13 3.43 -6.37
CA ASP A 196 -9.55 3.06 -6.23
C ASP A 196 -10.25 3.86 -5.11
N VAL A 197 -9.51 4.22 -4.06
CA VAL A 197 -10.01 5.03 -2.94
C VAL A 197 -10.64 6.35 -3.40
N ASN A 198 -10.11 6.97 -4.46
CA ASN A 198 -10.67 8.21 -4.99
C ASN A 198 -12.04 7.98 -5.61
N TYR A 199 -12.18 6.94 -6.44
CA TYR A 199 -13.46 6.56 -7.03
C TYR A 199 -14.49 6.21 -5.94
N LEU A 200 -14.06 5.46 -4.91
CA LEU A 200 -14.91 5.09 -3.79
C LEU A 200 -15.35 6.31 -2.96
N ALA A 201 -14.49 7.31 -2.78
CA ALA A 201 -14.81 8.55 -2.07
C ALA A 201 -15.95 9.32 -2.77
N TYR A 202 -15.79 9.59 -4.07
CA TYR A 202 -16.83 10.26 -4.86
C TYR A 202 -18.12 9.44 -4.95
N SER A 203 -18.00 8.12 -5.11
CA SER A 203 -19.16 7.23 -5.14
C SER A 203 -19.92 7.26 -3.82
N LEU A 204 -19.20 7.22 -2.67
CA LEU A 204 -19.81 7.33 -1.36
C LEU A 204 -20.52 8.68 -1.17
N LEU A 205 -19.91 9.80 -1.55
CA LEU A 205 -20.55 11.12 -1.51
C LEU A 205 -21.84 11.16 -2.34
N SER A 206 -21.78 10.65 -3.57
CA SER A 206 -22.93 10.58 -4.47
C SER A 206 -24.05 9.74 -3.88
N ILE A 207 -23.73 8.55 -3.36
CA ILE A 207 -24.70 7.65 -2.72
C ILE A 207 -25.31 8.31 -1.50
N LEU A 208 -24.51 8.89 -0.60
CA LEU A 208 -25.02 9.57 0.59
C LEU A 208 -26.00 10.69 0.22
N ASN A 209 -25.62 11.53 -0.75
CA ASN A 209 -26.47 12.61 -1.23
C ASN A 209 -27.77 12.07 -1.84
N ASN A 210 -27.70 11.04 -2.69
CA ASN A 210 -28.86 10.49 -3.38
C ASN A 210 -29.81 9.75 -2.43
N VAL A 211 -29.28 9.03 -1.44
CA VAL A 211 -30.06 8.43 -0.35
C VAL A 211 -30.74 9.51 0.49
N ASN A 212 -30.04 10.61 0.77
CA ASN A 212 -30.63 11.75 1.47
C ASN A 212 -31.74 12.43 0.64
N LEU A 213 -31.56 12.55 -0.69
CA LEU A 213 -32.60 13.05 -1.59
C LEU A 213 -33.84 12.15 -1.55
N LEU A 214 -33.69 10.82 -1.62
CA LEU A 214 -34.81 9.88 -1.48
C LEU A 214 -35.54 10.09 -0.15
N SER A 215 -34.80 10.15 0.97
CA SER A 215 -35.35 10.42 2.30
C SER A 215 -36.14 11.74 2.35
N ILE A 216 -35.61 12.81 1.74
CA ILE A 216 -36.30 14.10 1.70
C ILE A 216 -37.57 14.04 0.85
N THR A 217 -37.51 13.44 -0.34
CA THR A 217 -38.63 13.45 -1.29
C THR A 217 -39.78 12.52 -0.91
N TYR A 218 -39.51 11.48 -0.14
CA TYR A 218 -40.52 10.47 0.20
C TYR A 218 -40.87 10.42 1.68
N ASP A 219 -39.90 10.60 2.59
CA ASP A 219 -40.15 10.64 4.04
C ASP A 219 -40.25 12.07 4.59
N GLY A 220 -39.97 13.10 3.77
CA GLY A 220 -40.05 14.50 4.17
C GLY A 220 -39.03 14.88 5.26
N ARG A 221 -37.92 14.14 5.36
CA ARG A 221 -36.91 14.30 6.42
C ARG A 221 -35.51 14.03 5.88
N VAL A 222 -34.53 14.72 6.45
CA VAL A 222 -33.10 14.43 6.23
C VAL A 222 -32.79 13.02 6.75
N HIS A 223 -31.97 12.27 6.02
CA HIS A 223 -31.61 10.92 6.42
C HIS A 223 -30.87 10.92 7.78
N PRO A 224 -31.28 10.11 8.79
CA PRO A 224 -30.78 10.24 10.17
C PRO A 224 -29.26 10.14 10.34
N ARG A 225 -28.56 9.42 9.46
CA ARG A 225 -27.11 9.22 9.53
C ARG A 225 -26.32 10.02 8.48
N TYR A 226 -26.99 10.93 7.77
CA TYR A 226 -26.36 11.67 6.68
C TYR A 226 -25.17 12.50 7.18
N GLU A 227 -25.40 13.32 8.20
CA GLU A 227 -24.40 14.22 8.78
C GLU A 227 -23.25 13.42 9.43
N GLU A 228 -23.58 12.38 10.20
CA GLU A 228 -22.57 11.50 10.83
C GLU A 228 -21.67 10.83 9.78
N SER A 229 -22.26 10.36 8.67
CA SER A 229 -21.51 9.70 7.58
C SER A 229 -20.58 10.68 6.86
N LEU A 230 -21.03 11.92 6.63
CA LEU A 230 -20.20 12.97 6.04
C LEU A 230 -19.05 13.36 6.97
N GLN A 231 -19.32 13.51 8.27
CA GLN A 231 -18.28 13.83 9.25
C GLN A 231 -17.20 12.76 9.36
N GLU A 232 -17.59 11.48 9.33
CA GLU A 232 -16.61 10.39 9.39
C GLU A 232 -15.75 10.32 8.12
N LEU A 233 -16.34 10.55 6.95
CA LEU A 233 -15.60 10.66 5.69
C LEU A 233 -14.64 11.85 5.71
N GLU A 234 -15.10 13.01 6.18
CA GLU A 234 -14.28 14.22 6.35
C GLU A 234 -13.08 13.96 7.26
N ARG A 235 -13.32 13.29 8.40
CA ARG A 235 -12.28 12.94 9.37
C ARG A 235 -11.19 12.05 8.76
N GLN A 236 -11.59 11.03 8.00
CA GLN A 236 -10.64 10.12 7.35
C GLN A 236 -9.84 10.80 6.25
N LEU A 237 -10.47 11.68 5.45
CA LEU A 237 -9.78 12.45 4.42
C LEU A 237 -8.83 13.51 5.02
N LYS A 238 -9.21 14.15 6.12
CA LYS A 238 -8.33 15.07 6.87
C LYS A 238 -7.08 14.36 7.39
N ASP A 239 -7.19 13.14 7.91
CA ASP A 239 -6.02 12.36 8.34
C ASP A 239 -5.04 12.10 7.18
N VAL A 240 -5.56 11.79 5.98
CA VAL A 240 -4.73 11.66 4.78
C VAL A 240 -4.14 13.00 4.36
N LEU A 241 -4.91 14.09 4.39
CA LEU A 241 -4.41 15.44 4.11
C LEU A 241 -3.26 15.81 5.03
N THR A 242 -3.38 15.59 6.34
CA THR A 242 -2.32 15.87 7.32
C THR A 242 -1.04 15.10 7.00
N LYS A 243 -1.15 13.82 6.62
CA LYS A 243 0.01 13.01 6.19
C LYS A 243 0.60 13.50 4.88
N LEU A 244 -0.22 13.95 3.93
CA LEU A 244 0.24 14.58 2.70
C LEU A 244 0.86 15.95 2.94
N VAL A 245 0.44 16.72 3.94
CA VAL A 245 1.03 18.03 4.25
C VAL A 245 2.36 17.84 4.96
N ASN A 246 2.41 17.01 5.99
CA ASN A 246 3.59 16.81 6.85
C ASN A 246 4.63 15.87 6.24
N GLY A 247 4.18 14.84 5.53
CA GLY A 247 5.02 13.74 5.05
C GLY A 247 5.15 12.66 6.12
N PHE A 248 6.06 11.71 5.91
CA PHE A 248 6.34 10.66 6.87
C PHE A 248 7.67 10.88 7.60
N GLY A 249 7.68 10.66 8.91
CA GLY A 249 8.87 10.74 9.76
C GLY A 249 9.48 12.14 9.78
N ASP A 250 10.78 12.22 9.55
CA ASP A 250 11.56 13.46 9.46
C ASP A 250 11.62 14.01 8.02
N GLY A 251 10.76 13.49 7.14
CA GLY A 251 10.61 13.97 5.77
C GLY A 251 10.21 15.44 5.72
N GLN A 252 10.53 16.10 4.61
CA GLN A 252 10.14 17.49 4.40
C GLN A 252 8.63 17.61 4.17
N ASP A 253 8.00 18.57 4.84
CA ASP A 253 6.61 18.94 4.56
C ASP A 253 6.47 19.73 3.25
N ILE A 254 5.22 19.91 2.82
CA ILE A 254 4.90 20.57 1.57
C ILE A 254 5.32 22.05 1.55
N PHE A 255 5.27 22.74 2.70
CA PHE A 255 5.63 24.15 2.80
C PHE A 255 7.14 24.35 2.64
N SER A 256 7.95 23.46 3.22
CA SER A 256 9.39 23.40 2.94
C SER A 256 9.65 23.20 1.45
N MET A 257 8.91 22.30 0.79
CA MET A 257 9.05 22.08 -0.67
C MET A 257 8.63 23.30 -1.51
N MET A 258 7.68 24.11 -1.04
CA MET A 258 7.21 25.32 -1.74
C MET A 258 8.15 26.52 -1.56
N PHE A 259 8.59 26.75 -0.32
CA PHE A 259 9.28 27.98 0.05
C PHE A 259 10.81 27.87 0.06
N ALA A 260 11.39 26.67 0.13
CA ALA A 260 12.84 26.46 0.05
C ALA A 260 13.39 26.61 -1.38
N THR A 261 12.61 26.25 -2.41
CA THR A 261 13.02 26.40 -3.81
C THR A 261 12.94 27.87 -4.25
N ALA A 262 14.09 28.45 -4.61
CA ALA A 262 14.28 29.87 -4.92
C ALA A 262 13.57 30.40 -6.20
N THR A 263 12.71 29.62 -6.85
CA THR A 263 11.94 30.07 -8.03
C THR A 263 10.60 30.66 -7.60
N LYS A 264 10.48 31.99 -7.67
CA LYS A 264 9.24 32.75 -7.39
C LYS A 264 8.02 32.29 -8.19
N GLU A 265 8.23 31.65 -9.35
CA GLU A 265 7.18 31.30 -10.32
C GLU A 265 6.24 30.19 -9.86
N ASN A 266 6.66 29.32 -8.93
CA ASN A 266 5.89 28.12 -8.56
C ASN A 266 5.18 28.20 -7.20
N ARG A 267 5.15 29.39 -6.58
CA ARG A 267 4.49 29.61 -5.27
C ARG A 267 2.96 29.54 -5.34
N ASN A 268 2.38 29.58 -6.54
CA ASN A 268 0.95 29.74 -6.77
C ASN A 268 0.22 28.42 -7.13
N GLU A 269 0.91 27.28 -7.13
CA GLU A 269 0.30 25.99 -7.53
C GLU A 269 -0.63 25.39 -6.46
N ILE A 270 -0.43 25.77 -5.19
CA ILE A 270 -1.28 25.35 -4.07
C ILE A 270 -1.75 26.57 -3.30
N ASP A 271 -3.05 26.63 -3.07
CA ASP A 271 -3.65 27.61 -2.18
C ASP A 271 -3.43 27.19 -0.72
N VAL A 272 -2.43 27.81 -0.10
CA VAL A 272 -2.10 27.60 1.31
C VAL A 272 -3.32 27.83 2.21
N GLN A 273 -4.22 28.77 1.87
CA GLN A 273 -5.41 29.01 2.66
C GLN A 273 -6.38 27.83 2.62
N ARG A 274 -6.53 27.18 1.45
CA ARG A 274 -7.35 25.96 1.33
C ARG A 274 -6.81 24.84 2.21
N ILE A 275 -5.49 24.65 2.27
CA ILE A 275 -4.88 23.67 3.18
C ILE A 275 -5.18 24.03 4.64
N LEU A 276 -4.89 25.26 5.05
CA LEU A 276 -5.04 25.70 6.44
C LEU A 276 -6.51 25.69 6.93
N ARG A 277 -7.48 25.71 6.01
CA ARG A 277 -8.90 25.55 6.34
C ARG A 277 -9.21 24.15 6.90
N PHE A 278 -8.54 23.12 6.40
CA PHE A 278 -8.83 21.72 6.72
C PHE A 278 -7.75 21.00 7.55
N ASP A 279 -6.50 21.46 7.47
CA ASP A 279 -5.39 20.97 8.28
C ASP A 279 -5.00 22.04 9.32
N SER A 280 -5.16 21.70 10.60
CA SER A 280 -4.85 22.60 11.71
C SER A 280 -3.43 22.42 12.25
N SER A 281 -2.54 21.71 11.53
CA SER A 281 -1.18 21.42 11.99
C SER A 281 -0.30 22.68 12.00
N TYR A 282 -0.66 23.68 11.20
CA TYR A 282 0.04 24.96 11.11
C TYR A 282 -0.94 26.12 11.17
N SER A 283 -0.49 27.26 11.70
CA SER A 283 -1.14 28.55 11.47
C SER A 283 -0.38 29.34 10.40
N ILE A 284 -1.04 30.34 9.82
CA ILE A 284 -0.38 31.23 8.86
C ILE A 284 0.82 31.97 9.48
N ASN A 285 0.73 32.29 10.77
CA ASN A 285 1.83 32.92 11.50
C ASN A 285 3.02 31.99 11.60
N ASP A 286 2.78 30.70 11.87
CA ASP A 286 3.85 29.69 11.91
C ASP A 286 4.55 29.58 10.56
N LEU A 287 3.80 29.61 9.45
CA LEU A 287 4.36 29.56 8.11
C LEU A 287 5.17 30.83 7.75
N ILE A 288 4.80 32.00 8.27
CA ILE A 288 5.51 33.27 8.02
C ILE A 288 6.83 33.35 8.76
N ILE A 289 6.84 32.95 10.04
CA ILE A 289 8.04 33.07 10.90
C ILE A 289 9.05 31.93 10.68
N ARG A 290 8.63 30.86 10.01
CA ARG A 290 9.45 29.67 9.79
C ARG A 290 10.67 29.98 8.92
N SER A 291 11.83 29.49 9.37
CA SER A 291 13.06 29.50 8.58
C SER A 291 13.05 28.35 7.58
N TYR A 292 12.81 28.67 6.31
CA TYR A 292 12.87 27.68 5.24
C TYR A 292 14.33 27.43 4.79
N PRO A 293 14.71 26.18 4.49
CA PRO A 293 16.06 25.86 4.06
C PRO A 293 16.48 26.67 2.83
N SER A 294 17.56 27.46 2.95
CA SER A 294 18.15 28.21 1.84
C SER A 294 19.38 27.47 1.30
N GLY A 295 19.35 27.08 0.00
CA GLY A 295 20.49 26.44 -0.66
C GLY A 295 20.49 24.91 -0.66
N THR A 296 19.50 24.27 -0.03
CA THR A 296 19.27 22.82 -0.13
C THR A 296 18.37 22.54 -1.34
N ASN A 297 18.80 21.66 -2.24
CA ASN A 297 17.97 21.26 -3.39
C ASN A 297 16.90 20.26 -2.94
N ILE A 298 15.81 20.77 -2.36
CA ILE A 298 14.64 19.96 -2.02
C ILE A 298 13.91 19.61 -3.31
N LYS A 299 13.85 18.32 -3.63
CA LYS A 299 13.09 17.83 -4.79
C LYS A 299 11.60 18.04 -4.54
N ARG A 300 10.92 18.66 -5.50
CA ARG A 300 9.45 18.81 -5.48
C ARG A 300 8.78 17.47 -5.80
N ASP A 301 7.77 17.11 -5.04
CA ASP A 301 6.92 15.94 -5.29
C ASP A 301 5.58 16.37 -5.91
N VAL A 302 5.55 16.46 -7.24
CA VAL A 302 4.38 16.94 -8.01
C VAL A 302 3.13 16.08 -7.76
N ASP A 303 3.28 14.78 -7.54
CA ASP A 303 2.15 13.89 -7.32
C ASP A 303 1.55 14.09 -5.93
N ARG A 304 2.38 14.39 -4.92
CA ARG A 304 1.93 14.84 -3.60
C ARG A 304 1.17 16.17 -3.67
N PHE A 305 1.68 17.17 -4.41
CA PHE A 305 0.99 18.44 -4.63
C PHE A 305 -0.40 18.24 -5.24
N LYS A 306 -0.51 17.40 -6.28
CA LYS A 306 -1.79 17.09 -6.93
C LYS A 306 -2.73 16.31 -6.01
N SER A 307 -2.21 15.37 -5.23
CA SER A 307 -3.02 14.59 -4.29
C SER A 307 -3.63 15.46 -3.19
N ILE A 308 -2.92 16.47 -2.72
CA ILE A 308 -3.49 17.47 -1.80
C ILE A 308 -4.68 18.18 -2.46
N GLY A 309 -4.55 18.62 -3.71
CA GLY A 309 -5.66 19.19 -4.47
C GLY A 309 -6.85 18.24 -4.58
N ASP A 310 -6.61 17.00 -5.00
CA ASP A 310 -7.64 15.96 -5.16
C ASP A 310 -8.42 15.74 -3.82
N ILE A 311 -7.72 15.74 -2.66
CA ILE A 311 -8.33 15.61 -1.33
C ILE A 311 -9.09 16.87 -0.89
N LEU A 312 -8.53 18.07 -1.16
CA LEU A 312 -9.19 19.33 -0.83
C LEU A 312 -10.51 19.49 -1.57
N ASP A 313 -10.55 19.10 -2.84
CA ASP A 313 -11.78 19.14 -3.64
C ASP A 313 -12.87 18.24 -3.02
N LEU A 314 -12.52 17.04 -2.54
CA LEU A 314 -13.45 16.16 -1.82
C LEU A 314 -13.94 16.77 -0.49
N LEU A 315 -13.05 17.41 0.27
CA LEU A 315 -13.39 18.05 1.54
C LEU A 315 -14.33 19.24 1.35
N GLU A 316 -14.13 20.04 0.29
CA GLU A 316 -15.01 21.15 -0.06
C GLU A 316 -16.40 20.65 -0.51
N GLU A 317 -16.47 19.55 -1.26
CA GLU A 317 -17.74 18.91 -1.60
C GLU A 317 -18.48 18.42 -0.34
N ILE A 318 -17.78 17.83 0.63
CA ILE A 318 -18.38 17.45 1.91
C ILE A 318 -18.95 18.67 2.63
N GLU A 319 -18.19 19.75 2.73
CA GLU A 319 -18.64 20.98 3.38
C GLU A 319 -19.86 21.58 2.68
N ASN A 320 -19.87 21.59 1.35
CA ASN A 320 -21.02 22.03 0.54
C ASN A 320 -22.27 21.18 0.85
N LEU A 321 -22.12 19.85 0.94
CA LEU A 321 -23.22 18.93 1.26
C LEU A 321 -23.73 19.13 2.70
N ARG A 322 -22.85 19.38 3.67
CA ARG A 322 -23.22 19.67 5.07
C ARG A 322 -23.96 21.00 5.19
N ASN A 323 -23.47 22.05 4.52
CA ASN A 323 -24.13 23.37 4.47
C ASN A 323 -25.52 23.29 3.83
N ARG A 324 -25.71 22.41 2.84
CA ARG A 324 -27.03 22.13 2.26
C ARG A 324 -27.94 21.38 3.23
N ALA A 325 -27.45 20.43 3.99
CA ALA A 325 -28.28 19.71 4.98
C ALA A 325 -28.69 20.59 6.17
N SER A 326 -27.79 21.46 6.64
CA SER A 326 -28.09 22.37 7.75
C SER A 326 -29.18 23.39 7.37
N SER A 327 -29.20 23.88 6.12
CA SER A 327 -30.28 24.74 5.62
C SER A 327 -31.62 24.04 5.43
N LEU A 328 -31.62 22.71 5.23
CA LEU A 328 -32.85 21.91 5.10
C LEU A 328 -33.46 21.56 6.47
N THR A 329 -32.64 21.42 7.51
CA THR A 329 -33.10 21.05 8.86
C THR A 329 -33.90 22.17 9.55
N SER A 330 -33.71 23.42 9.12
CA SER A 330 -34.46 24.58 9.61
C SER A 330 -35.83 24.77 8.94
N ILE A 331 -36.15 23.98 7.90
CA ILE A 331 -37.36 24.10 7.10
C ILE A 331 -38.32 22.95 7.42
N GLN A 332 -39.63 23.23 7.46
CA GLN A 332 -40.66 22.18 7.57
C GLN A 332 -40.78 21.44 6.23
N LEU A 333 -40.01 20.37 6.05
CA LEU A 333 -39.83 19.67 4.77
C LEU A 333 -41.05 18.86 4.31
N ALA A 334 -41.77 18.21 5.24
CA ALA A 334 -42.85 17.27 4.92
C ALA A 334 -44.05 17.87 4.15
N SER A 335 -44.19 19.20 4.15
CA SER A 335 -45.26 19.93 3.47
C SER A 335 -44.76 21.07 2.59
N SER A 336 -43.45 21.13 2.33
CA SER A 336 -42.87 22.23 1.56
C SER A 336 -43.19 22.09 0.06
N PRO A 337 -43.69 23.15 -0.61
CA PRO A 337 -43.83 23.19 -2.06
C PRO A 337 -42.52 22.85 -2.79
N ASP A 338 -41.38 23.18 -2.18
CA ASP A 338 -40.05 22.93 -2.74
C ASP A 338 -39.71 21.43 -2.76
N VAL A 339 -40.16 20.67 -1.76
CA VAL A 339 -39.95 19.20 -1.72
C VAL A 339 -40.84 18.50 -2.75
N ILE A 340 -42.06 19.01 -2.96
CA ILE A 340 -42.95 18.53 -4.02
C ILE A 340 -42.36 18.85 -5.40
N ALA A 341 -41.86 20.07 -5.61
CA ALA A 341 -41.19 20.47 -6.84
C ALA A 341 -39.90 19.66 -7.08
N LEU A 342 -39.11 19.41 -6.03
CA LEU A 342 -37.91 18.58 -6.09
C LEU A 342 -38.26 17.15 -6.50
N LYS A 343 -39.27 16.55 -5.87
CA LYS A 343 -39.77 15.22 -6.23
C LYS A 343 -40.26 15.19 -7.67
N SER A 344 -41.00 16.21 -8.09
CA SER A 344 -41.47 16.35 -9.47
C SER A 344 -40.32 16.53 -10.47
N THR A 345 -39.21 17.13 -10.06
CA THR A 345 -38.05 17.36 -10.94
C THR A 345 -37.19 16.10 -11.06
N LEU A 346 -37.00 15.38 -9.95
CA LEU A 346 -36.13 14.20 -9.90
C LEU A 346 -36.84 12.91 -10.34
N PHE A 347 -38.12 12.76 -10.00
CA PHE A 347 -38.89 11.52 -10.17
C PHE A 347 -40.20 11.76 -10.96
N GLY A 348 -40.50 13.01 -11.31
CA GLY A 348 -41.74 13.40 -11.98
C GLY A 348 -42.94 13.59 -11.04
N SER A 349 -43.92 14.37 -11.49
CA SER A 349 -45.19 14.55 -10.80
C SER A 349 -46.06 13.28 -10.90
N ASN A 350 -46.62 12.85 -9.77
CA ASN A 350 -47.59 11.73 -9.70
C ASN A 350 -49.04 12.19 -9.96
N ASP A 351 -49.24 13.40 -10.48
CA ASP A 351 -50.57 13.89 -10.83
C ASP A 351 -50.94 13.39 -12.23
N ALA A 352 -51.50 12.18 -12.27
CA ALA A 352 -52.31 11.67 -13.37
C ALA A 352 -53.67 11.22 -12.82
#